data_AF-A0AAV8VIM4-F1
#
_entry.id   AF-A0AAV8VIM4-F1
#
_cell.length_a   1.000
_cell.length_b   1.000
_cell.length_c   1.000
_cell.angle_alpha   90.00
_cell.angle_beta   90.00
_cell.angle_gamma   90.00
#
_symmetry.space_group_name_H-M   'P 1'
#
loop_
_entity.id
_entity.type
_entity.pdbx_description
1 polymer ?
#
loop_
_entity_poly.entity_id
_entity_poly.type
_entity_poly.pdbx_seq_one_letter_code
_entity_poly.pdbx_strand_id
1 'polypeptide(L)'
;MPPCESELTQQFLRASYIANIWCNAHRKLTTELSPIDHGWKIIENKYEFDWFKGDQLPQLVNDVVFQPLQENSDSQSETQSKTTDLETSDRESEINEFDDSDEELENSLIF
;
A
#
# COMPACT_ATOMS: atom_id res chain seq x y z
N MET A 1 9.25 6.78 -7.45
CA MET A 1 8.52 6.04 -8.51
C MET A 1 7.30 5.44 -7.83
N PRO A 2 6.07 5.71 -8.31
CA PRO A 2 4.89 5.04 -7.77
C PRO A 2 5.02 3.52 -7.96
N PRO A 3 4.39 2.70 -7.11
CA PRO A 3 4.38 1.25 -7.29
C PRO A 3 3.84 0.91 -8.68
N CYS A 4 4.44 -0.08 -9.34
CA CYS A 4 3.92 -0.54 -10.62
C CYS A 4 2.56 -1.23 -10.42
N GLU A 5 1.79 -1.37 -11.50
CA GLU A 5 0.46 -2.01 -11.47
C GLU A 5 0.50 -3.40 -10.83
N SER A 6 1.54 -4.18 -11.14
CA SER A 6 1.71 -5.54 -10.62
C SER A 6 1.97 -5.57 -9.12
N GLU A 7 2.79 -4.66 -8.61
CA GLU A 7 3.04 -4.51 -7.17
C GLU A 7 1.77 -4.07 -6.43
N LEU A 8 1.04 -3.09 -6.99
CA LEU A 8 -0.22 -2.62 -6.41
C LEU A 8 -1.26 -3.75 -6.33
N THR A 9 -1.32 -4.58 -7.38
CA THR A 9 -2.21 -5.74 -7.41
C THR A 9 -1.83 -6.77 -6.35
N GLN A 10 -0.55 -7.12 -6.19
CA GLN A 10 -0.13 -8.03 -5.12
C GLN A 10 -0.42 -7.46 -3.73
N GLN A 11 -0.23 -6.16 -3.53
CA GLN A 11 -0.55 -5.50 -2.27
C GLN A 11 -2.03 -5.59 -1.94
N PHE A 12 -2.90 -5.32 -2.92
CA PHE A 12 -4.35 -5.43 -2.74
C PHE A 12 -4.78 -6.86 -2.40
N LEU A 13 -4.25 -7.85 -3.12
CA LEU A 13 -4.53 -9.26 -2.88
C LEU A 13 -4.15 -9.70 -1.47
N ARG A 14 -2.95 -9.33 -1.01
CA ARG A 14 -2.49 -9.64 0.36
C ARG A 14 -3.38 -9.00 1.42
N ALA A 15 -3.70 -7.73 1.25
CA ALA A 15 -4.56 -6.99 2.17
C ALA A 15 -5.97 -7.62 2.23
N SER A 16 -6.53 -7.99 1.08
CA SER A 16 -7.83 -8.66 0.98
C SER A 16 -7.85 -9.99 1.73
N TYR A 17 -6.80 -10.81 1.58
CA TYR A 17 -6.67 -12.09 2.28
C TYR A 17 -6.58 -11.93 3.80
N ILE A 18 -5.74 -11.00 4.27
CA ILE A 18 -5.59 -10.71 5.71
C ILE A 18 -6.93 -10.22 6.28
N ALA A 19 -7.58 -9.28 5.59
CA ALA A 19 -8.89 -8.78 6.01
C ALA A 19 -9.93 -9.91 6.07
N ASN A 20 -9.96 -10.80 5.07
CA ASN A 20 -10.87 -11.94 5.06
C ASN A 20 -10.68 -12.85 6.27
N ILE A 21 -9.43 -13.16 6.65
CA ILE A 21 -9.14 -13.95 7.86
C ILE A 21 -9.71 -13.25 9.09
N TRP A 22 -9.43 -11.96 9.28
CA TRP A 22 -9.85 -11.22 10.46
C TRP A 22 -11.38 -11.06 10.55
N CYS A 23 -12.06 -10.78 9.43
CA CYS A 23 -13.52 -10.72 9.38
C CYS A 23 -14.18 -12.04 9.79
N ASN A 24 -13.50 -13.17 9.59
CA ASN A 24 -14.00 -14.50 9.90
C ASN A 24 -13.29 -15.14 11.11
N ALA A 25 -12.52 -14.38 11.90
CA ALA A 25 -11.74 -14.92 13.04
C ALA A 25 -12.63 -15.59 14.12
N HIS A 26 -13.90 -15.22 14.19
CA HIS A 26 -14.90 -15.82 15.08
C HIS A 26 -15.39 -17.20 14.62
N ARG A 27 -15.03 -17.64 13.41
CA ARG A 27 -15.46 -18.92 12.81
C ARG A 27 -14.37 -19.97 12.99
N LYS A 28 -14.78 -21.25 13.03
CA LYS A 28 -13.86 -22.39 13.06
C LYS A 28 -12.95 -22.45 11.82
N LEU A 29 -13.49 -22.08 10.66
CA LEU A 29 -12.74 -21.91 9.42
C LEU A 29 -12.70 -20.41 9.10
N THR A 30 -11.51 -19.83 9.18
CA THR A 30 -11.31 -18.37 9.04
C THR A 30 -11.19 -17.93 7.58
N THR A 31 -10.87 -18.82 6.64
CA THR A 31 -10.87 -18.48 5.21
C THR A 31 -10.93 -19.75 4.35
N GLU A 32 -11.58 -19.63 3.19
CA GLU A 32 -11.50 -20.60 2.08
C GLU A 32 -10.56 -20.11 0.97
N LEU A 33 -10.01 -18.91 1.12
CA LEU A 33 -9.09 -18.33 0.15
C LEU A 33 -7.74 -19.02 0.24
N SER A 34 -7.10 -19.19 -0.91
CA SER A 34 -5.74 -19.69 -1.01
C SER A 34 -4.75 -18.54 -0.82
N PRO A 35 -3.79 -18.63 0.11
CA PRO A 35 -2.76 -17.61 0.26
C PRO A 35 -1.91 -17.44 -1.01
N ILE A 36 -1.69 -18.52 -1.77
CA ILE A 36 -0.88 -18.51 -3.00
C ILE A 36 -1.51 -17.64 -4.10
N ASP A 37 -2.84 -17.63 -4.16
CA ASP A 37 -3.60 -16.82 -5.10
C ASP A 37 -3.76 -15.36 -4.61
N HIS A 38 -3.32 -15.08 -3.37
CA HIS A 38 -3.46 -13.78 -2.73
C HIS A 38 -2.12 -13.13 -2.35
N GLY A 39 -1.11 -13.32 -3.19
CA GLY A 39 0.19 -12.63 -3.07
C GLY A 39 1.10 -13.18 -1.98
N TRP A 40 0.92 -14.44 -1.62
CA TRP A 40 1.86 -15.19 -0.80
C TRP A 40 2.51 -16.30 -1.62
N LYS A 41 3.69 -16.74 -1.18
CA LYS A 41 4.36 -17.94 -1.65
C LYS A 41 4.80 -18.75 -0.43
N ILE A 42 4.91 -20.06 -0.61
CA ILE A 42 5.43 -20.95 0.44
C ILE A 42 6.87 -21.31 0.08
N ILE A 43 7.80 -20.90 0.93
CA ILE A 43 9.22 -21.24 0.84
C ILE A 43 9.61 -21.88 2.17
N GLU A 44 10.16 -23.11 2.13
CA GLU A 44 10.58 -23.84 3.34
C GLU A 44 9.49 -23.90 4.43
N ASN A 45 8.25 -24.17 4.03
CA ASN A 45 7.06 -24.20 4.89
C ASN A 45 6.73 -22.87 5.60
N LYS A 46 7.29 -21.75 5.15
CA LYS A 46 6.99 -20.40 5.63
C LYS A 46 6.27 -19.61 4.55
N TYR A 47 5.35 -18.76 4.99
CA TYR A 47 4.72 -17.79 4.13
C TYR A 47 5.65 -16.60 3.92
N GLU A 48 5.94 -16.33 2.66
CA GLU A 48 6.62 -15.13 2.22
C GLU A 48 5.73 -14.33 1.30
N PHE A 49 5.97 -13.03 1.23
CA PHE A 49 5.31 -12.16 0.28
C PHE A 49 5.77 -12.46 -1.14
N ASP A 50 4.79 -12.64 -2.02
CA ASP A 50 5.00 -12.53 -3.45
C ASP A 50 4.84 -11.05 -3.82
N TRP A 51 5.97 -10.37 -4.05
CA TRP A 51 6.00 -8.91 -4.13
C TRP A 51 5.40 -8.36 -5.43
N PHE A 52 5.62 -9.06 -6.53
CA PHE A 52 5.15 -8.68 -7.85
C PHE A 52 5.21 -9.91 -8.76
N LYS A 53 4.35 -9.93 -9.76
CA LYS A 53 4.38 -10.92 -10.85
C LYS A 53 4.61 -10.17 -12.16
N GLY A 54 5.54 -10.65 -12.98
CA GLY A 54 5.92 -10.05 -14.25
C GLY A 54 7.05 -9.03 -14.15
N ASP A 55 7.21 -8.23 -15.20
CA ASP A 55 8.33 -7.30 -15.35
C ASP A 55 8.13 -6.06 -14.46
N GLN A 56 9.15 -5.72 -13.66
CA GLN A 56 9.15 -4.51 -12.83
C GLN A 56 9.67 -3.27 -13.56
N LEU A 57 10.36 -3.49 -14.68
CA LEU A 57 11.00 -2.46 -15.46
C LEU A 57 10.36 -2.42 -16.84
N PRO A 58 10.14 -1.22 -17.40
CA PRO A 58 9.79 -1.10 -18.80
C PRO A 58 10.88 -1.73 -19.66
N GLN A 59 10.48 -2.34 -20.77
CA GLN A 59 11.42 -3.01 -21.67
C GLN A 59 12.38 -2.01 -22.32
N LEU A 60 11.94 -0.75 -22.49
CA LEU A 60 12.73 0.32 -23.07
C LEU A 60 12.76 1.54 -22.15
N VAL A 61 13.90 2.22 -22.11
CA VAL A 61 14.07 3.48 -21.35
C VAL A 61 13.08 4.56 -21.85
N ASN A 62 12.75 4.54 -23.14
CA ASN A 62 11.81 5.48 -23.73
C ASN A 62 10.39 5.39 -23.16
N ASP A 63 10.02 4.27 -22.53
CA ASP A 63 8.67 4.06 -21.96
C ASP A 63 8.48 4.83 -20.65
N VAL A 64 9.57 5.28 -20.02
CA VAL A 64 9.57 6.04 -18.75
C VAL A 64 10.10 7.47 -18.90
N VAL A 65 10.70 7.81 -20.04
CA VAL A 65 11.13 9.17 -20.34
C VAL A 65 9.97 9.93 -20.94
N PHE A 66 9.39 10.85 -20.18
CA PHE A 66 8.46 11.83 -20.71
C PHE A 66 9.21 12.69 -21.74
N GLN A 67 8.88 12.50 -23.01
CA GLN A 67 9.41 13.39 -24.04
C GLN A 67 8.83 14.78 -23.78
N PRO A 68 9.66 15.83 -23.76
CA PRO A 68 9.14 17.18 -23.72
C PRO A 68 8.20 17.32 -24.91
N LEU A 69 7.00 17.84 -24.67
CA LEU A 69 6.08 18.24 -25.74
C LEU A 69 6.92 19.03 -26.74
N GLN A 70 7.03 18.53 -27.98
CA GLN A 70 7.63 19.30 -29.05
C GLN A 70 6.75 20.55 -29.19
N GLU A 71 7.20 21.64 -28.58
CA GLU A 71 6.80 22.97 -28.99
C GLU A 71 7.23 23.07 -30.45
N ASN A 72 6.29 22.87 -31.36
CA ASN A 72 6.42 23.38 -32.71
C ASN A 72 6.68 24.89 -32.54
N SER A 73 7.96 25.25 -32.61
CA SER A 73 8.42 26.62 -32.59
C SER A 73 7.96 27.25 -33.89
N ASP A 74 6.75 27.79 -33.86
CA ASP A 74 6.28 28.84 -34.77
C ASP A 74 5.02 29.46 -34.16
N SER A 75 5.21 30.25 -33.11
CA SER A 75 4.69 31.62 -33.00
C SER A 75 4.70 32.10 -31.56
N GLN A 76 5.32 33.25 -31.37
CA GLN A 76 5.36 34.04 -30.15
C GLN A 76 3.98 34.17 -29.50
N SER A 77 3.89 33.88 -28.19
CA SER A 77 3.17 34.74 -27.26
C SER A 77 3.61 34.43 -25.83
N GLU A 78 4.20 35.44 -25.19
CA GLU A 78 4.45 35.43 -23.75
C GLU A 78 3.12 35.28 -23.02
N THR A 79 2.98 34.29 -22.15
CA THR A 79 1.99 34.37 -21.07
C THR A 79 2.58 33.69 -19.83
N GLN A 80 2.97 34.52 -18.87
CA GLN A 80 3.35 34.12 -17.52
C GLN A 80 2.26 33.24 -16.90
N SER A 81 2.59 31.98 -16.61
CA SER A 81 1.80 31.15 -15.70
C SER A 81 2.59 30.91 -14.41
N LYS A 82 2.39 31.88 -13.51
CA LYS A 82 2.42 31.82 -12.05
C LYS A 82 2.80 30.45 -11.45
N THR A 83 4.00 30.38 -10.86
CA THR A 83 4.36 29.31 -9.91
C THR A 83 3.47 29.47 -8.67
N THR A 84 2.54 28.54 -8.47
CA THR A 84 1.89 28.40 -7.17
C THR A 84 2.80 27.54 -6.29
N ASP A 85 3.57 28.20 -5.44
CA ASP A 85 4.21 27.53 -4.30
C ASP A 85 3.11 26.88 -3.46
N LEU A 86 3.04 25.56 -3.50
CA LEU A 86 2.22 24.79 -2.58
C LEU A 86 2.89 24.89 -1.20
N GLU A 87 2.38 25.77 -0.34
CA GLU A 87 2.69 25.74 1.08
C GLU A 87 2.20 24.41 1.66
N THR A 88 3.15 23.55 2.02
CA THR A 88 2.87 22.35 2.81
C THR A 88 2.57 22.81 4.23
N SER A 89 1.29 22.91 4.56
CA SER A 89 0.86 23.06 5.96
C SER A 89 1.17 21.76 6.69
N ASP A 90 2.29 21.75 7.42
CA ASP A 90 2.59 20.76 8.46
C ASP A 90 1.51 20.88 9.53
N ARG A 91 0.44 20.10 9.37
CA ARG A 91 -0.48 19.81 10.46
C ARG A 91 0.16 18.74 11.32
N GLU A 92 0.80 19.16 12.41
CA GLU A 92 1.13 18.27 13.51
C GLU A 92 -0.16 17.56 13.95
N SER A 93 -0.18 16.25 13.80
CA SER A 93 -1.25 15.43 14.36
C SER A 93 -0.91 15.25 15.83
N GLU A 94 -1.62 15.98 16.68
CA GLU A 94 -1.60 15.77 18.13
C GLU A 94 -1.92 14.29 18.40
N ILE A 95 -0.90 13.57 18.88
CA ILE A 95 -1.04 12.22 19.43
C ILE A 95 -2.00 12.33 20.60
N ASN A 96 -3.15 11.68 20.50
CA ASN A 96 -3.98 11.43 21.67
C ASN A 96 -3.20 10.47 22.58
N GLU A 97 -2.76 10.96 23.74
CA GLU A 97 -2.32 10.10 24.84
C GLU A 97 -3.45 9.13 25.16
N PHE A 98 -3.25 7.86 24.81
CA PHE A 98 -4.08 6.77 25.27
C PHE A 98 -3.73 6.55 26.75
N ASP A 99 -4.59 7.05 27.63
CA ASP A 99 -4.52 6.87 29.07
C ASP A 99 -4.75 5.40 29.42
N ASP A 100 -3.65 4.74 29.77
CA ASP A 100 -3.55 3.35 30.20
C ASP A 100 -3.88 3.25 31.70
N SER A 101 -5.18 3.24 32.02
CA SER A 101 -5.64 2.91 33.36
C SER A 101 -5.86 1.40 33.47
N ASP A 102 -4.77 0.70 33.80
CA ASP A 102 -4.76 -0.64 34.38
C ASP A 102 -5.55 -0.63 35.70
N GLU A 103 -6.73 -1.26 35.72
CA GLU A 103 -7.30 -1.81 36.96
C GLU A 103 -7.17 -3.34 36.94
N GLU A 104 -6.03 -3.81 37.43
CA GLU A 104 -5.91 -5.15 38.01
C GLU A 104 -6.87 -5.26 39.20
N LEU A 105 -7.91 -6.08 39.10
CA LEU A 105 -8.54 -6.70 40.27
C LEU A 105 -8.69 -8.21 40.06
N GLU A 106 -7.63 -8.88 40.48
CA GLU A 106 -7.60 -10.06 41.34
C GLU A 106 -8.73 -11.11 41.20
N ASN A 107 -8.28 -12.31 40.82
CA ASN A 107 -8.53 -13.55 41.53
C ASN A 107 -9.95 -13.80 42.06
N SER A 108 -10.70 -14.61 41.32
CA SER A 108 -11.47 -15.68 41.94
C SER A 108 -11.32 -16.97 41.13
N LEU A 109 -10.28 -17.72 41.51
CA LEU A 109 -10.29 -19.17 41.44
C LEU A 109 -11.61 -19.67 42.04
N ILE A 110 -12.41 -20.43 41.29
CA ILE A 110 -13.12 -21.63 41.78
C ILE A 110 -13.33 -22.55 40.57
N PHE A 111 -12.69 -23.72 40.69
CA PHE A 111 -12.77 -25.00 39.97
C PHE A 111 -13.71 -25.18 38.77
#